data_AF-A0A3B9RCI7-F1
#
_entry.id   AF-A0A3B9RCI7-F1
#
_cell.length_a   1.000
_cell.length_b   1.000
_cell.length_c   1.000
_cell.angle_alpha   90.00
_cell.angle_beta   90.00
_cell.angle_gamma   90.00
#
_symmetry.space_group_name_H-M   'P 1'
#
loop_
_entity.id
_entity.type
_entity.pdbx_description
1 polymer ?
#
loop_
_entity_poly.entity_id
_entity_poly.type
_entity_poly.pdbx_seq_one_letter_code
_entity_poly.pdbx_strand_id
1 'polypeptide(L)'
;MRILIDTNIIIHREANRVFNEDIGLLFNWLDKLKFDKCVHPLSIEEISGYRDEEVVKTMKIKIANYNLLKTESADDQLITQIRQSDKSRNDFIDTSILNEVYNNRVDYLITEDRGIHRKANFLGCAEKVFKIDAFLEKCIAENPELKNYQVLAVKKEYFGNLNIDDTFFDSFKQDYAEFGNWFNKKADNISYVCITDGDVKAFLYLKQENIDEIYNDIAPAFPQKKRLKIGTFKVTSTGYKLGERFLKVIFDNALQYDVEEIYVTIFNKRDEQLRLIYLLEDWGFKHWGTKTTNNGIEQVYVRQCKPTPNLQQPKLSFPAVSKNTTKWIVPIYPEYHTELF
;
A
#
# COMPACT_ATOMS: atom_id res chain seq x y z
N MET A 1 -15.19 17.11 -12.29
CA MET A 1 -15.14 15.67 -11.94
C MET A 1 -15.54 15.53 -10.48
N ARG A 2 -16.45 14.60 -10.17
CA ARG A 2 -17.01 14.34 -8.86
C ARG A 2 -16.34 13.10 -8.26
N ILE A 3 -15.70 13.29 -7.11
CA ILE A 3 -14.93 12.25 -6.42
C ILE A 3 -15.63 11.93 -5.12
N LEU A 4 -16.13 10.70 -4.99
CA LEU A 4 -16.68 10.22 -3.73
C LEU A 4 -15.53 9.79 -2.82
N ILE A 5 -15.53 10.28 -1.59
CA ILE A 5 -14.48 9.99 -0.61
C ILE A 5 -15.08 9.08 0.47
N ASP A 6 -14.40 7.97 0.71
CA ASP A 6 -14.74 7.02 1.76
C ASP A 6 -14.71 7.65 3.16
N THR A 7 -15.60 7.18 4.05
CA THR A 7 -15.75 7.68 5.41
C THR A 7 -14.44 7.62 6.18
N ASN A 8 -13.70 6.50 6.07
CA ASN A 8 -12.44 6.30 6.79
C ASN A 8 -11.38 7.35 6.40
N ILE A 9 -11.29 7.72 5.13
CA ILE A 9 -10.35 8.75 4.66
C ILE A 9 -10.69 10.12 5.25
N ILE A 10 -11.98 10.45 5.33
CA ILE A 10 -12.45 11.70 5.94
C ILE A 10 -12.14 11.70 7.45
N ILE A 11 -12.42 10.59 8.13
CA ILE A 11 -12.13 10.44 9.56
C ILE A 11 -10.64 10.66 9.84
N HIS A 12 -9.76 10.02 9.06
CA HIS A 12 -8.32 10.16 9.23
C HIS A 12 -7.80 11.56 8.88
N ARG A 13 -8.38 12.23 7.87
CA ARG A 13 -8.04 13.63 7.54
C ARG A 13 -8.31 14.56 8.72
N GLU A 14 -9.44 14.36 9.37
CA GLU A 14 -9.95 15.31 10.36
C GLU A 14 -9.55 15.01 11.80
N ALA A 15 -8.91 13.86 12.03
CA ALA A 15 -8.38 13.46 13.33
C ALA A 15 -7.20 14.33 13.77
N ASN A 16 -7.08 14.54 15.09
CA ASN A 16 -6.05 15.42 15.69
C ASN A 16 -4.61 14.85 15.65
N ARG A 17 -4.39 13.67 15.08
CA ARG A 17 -3.05 13.10 14.89
C ARG A 17 -2.83 12.88 13.39
N VAL A 18 -1.64 13.22 12.90
CA VAL A 18 -1.23 12.93 11.53
C VAL A 18 -1.05 11.42 11.41
N PHE A 19 -2.09 10.72 10.98
CA PHE A 19 -2.06 9.26 10.79
C PHE A 19 -1.55 8.86 9.41
N ASN A 20 -1.70 9.73 8.40
CA ASN A 20 -1.27 9.45 7.04
C ASN A 20 -0.98 10.72 6.23
N GLU A 21 0.28 10.95 5.84
CA GLU A 21 0.68 12.10 5.00
C GLU A 21 0.00 12.08 3.61
N ASP A 22 -0.37 10.89 3.13
CA ASP A 22 -1.04 10.71 1.82
C ASP A 22 -2.35 11.42 1.71
N ILE A 23 -3.08 11.52 2.83
CA ILE A 23 -4.37 12.18 2.85
C ILE A 23 -4.16 13.68 2.62
N GLY A 24 -3.10 14.27 3.18
CA GLY A 24 -2.74 15.65 2.92
C GLY A 24 -2.43 15.89 1.43
N LEU A 25 -1.61 15.02 0.84
CA LEU A 25 -1.27 15.07 -0.60
C LEU A 25 -2.50 14.88 -1.48
N LEU A 26 -3.36 13.92 -1.16
CA LEU A 26 -4.61 13.65 -1.87
C LEU A 26 -5.47 14.89 -1.96
N PHE A 27 -5.77 15.51 -0.82
CA PHE A 27 -6.65 16.67 -0.80
C PHE A 27 -6.04 17.89 -1.48
N ASN A 28 -4.72 18.07 -1.41
CA ASN A 28 -4.03 19.09 -2.19
C ASN A 28 -4.25 18.88 -3.71
N TRP A 29 -4.11 17.65 -4.21
CA TRP A 29 -4.39 17.33 -5.60
C TRP A 29 -5.86 17.54 -5.98
N LEU A 30 -6.80 17.10 -5.14
CA LEU A 30 -8.24 17.31 -5.35
C LEU A 30 -8.57 18.82 -5.47
N ASP A 31 -7.96 19.66 -4.64
CA ASP A 31 -8.16 21.10 -4.64
C ASP A 31 -7.48 21.77 -5.86
N LYS A 32 -6.24 21.39 -6.17
CA LYS A 32 -5.46 21.93 -7.31
C LYS A 32 -6.15 21.65 -8.64
N LEU A 33 -6.72 20.45 -8.81
CA LEU A 33 -7.47 20.05 -10.00
C LEU A 33 -8.94 20.48 -9.97
N LYS A 34 -9.38 21.16 -8.89
CA LYS A 34 -10.75 21.65 -8.70
C LYS A 34 -11.81 20.55 -8.82
N PHE A 35 -11.53 19.37 -8.24
CA PHE A 35 -12.48 18.28 -8.19
C PHE A 35 -13.54 18.48 -7.10
N ASP A 36 -14.75 18.06 -7.42
CA ASP A 36 -15.90 18.12 -6.52
C ASP A 36 -15.82 16.96 -5.52
N LYS A 37 -15.34 17.26 -4.32
CA LYS A 37 -15.25 16.30 -3.21
C LYS A 37 -16.66 15.97 -2.72
N CYS A 38 -17.11 14.75 -2.93
CA CYS A 38 -18.46 14.30 -2.58
C CYS A 38 -18.42 13.35 -1.38
N VAL A 39 -19.50 13.34 -0.60
CA VAL A 39 -19.68 12.43 0.56
C VAL A 39 -21.06 11.80 0.48
N HIS A 40 -21.16 10.52 0.85
CA HIS A 40 -22.43 9.80 0.89
C HIS A 40 -23.19 10.13 2.20
N PRO A 41 -24.53 10.27 2.18
CA PRO A 41 -25.31 10.54 3.39
C PRO A 41 -25.11 9.51 4.50
N LEU A 42 -24.98 8.23 4.15
CA LEU A 42 -24.71 7.16 5.12
C LEU A 42 -23.33 7.26 5.80
N SER A 43 -22.33 7.91 5.17
CA SER A 43 -21.05 8.19 5.82
C SER A 43 -21.21 9.15 7.00
N ILE A 44 -22.20 10.06 6.95
CA ILE A 44 -22.51 10.96 8.07
C ILE A 44 -23.17 10.18 9.23
N GLU A 45 -24.01 9.19 8.90
CA GLU A 45 -24.59 8.28 9.90
C GLU A 45 -23.48 7.49 10.62
N GLU A 46 -22.53 6.93 9.86
CA GLU A 46 -21.39 6.19 10.40
C GLU A 46 -20.54 7.05 11.34
N ILE A 47 -20.22 8.29 10.93
CA ILE A 47 -19.48 9.24 11.77
C ILE A 47 -20.27 9.59 13.03
N SER A 48 -21.59 9.68 12.96
CA SER A 48 -22.42 9.96 14.14
C SER A 48 -22.44 8.82 15.17
N GLY A 49 -22.03 7.61 14.79
CA GLY A 49 -21.90 6.46 15.68
C GLY A 49 -20.60 6.41 16.51
N TYR A 50 -19.67 7.36 16.31
CA TYR A 50 -18.43 7.42 17.09
C TYR A 50 -18.69 7.81 18.55
N ARG A 51 -17.93 7.20 19.46
CA ARG A 51 -18.10 7.36 20.92
C ARG A 51 -17.75 8.76 21.45
N ASP A 52 -16.91 9.50 20.74
CA ASP A 52 -16.43 10.80 21.18
C ASP A 52 -17.25 11.93 20.55
N GLU A 53 -18.14 12.53 21.34
CA GLU A 53 -19.06 13.58 20.89
C GLU A 53 -18.34 14.83 20.37
N GLU A 54 -17.17 15.18 20.90
CA GLU A 54 -16.40 16.34 20.43
C GLU A 54 -15.80 16.09 19.04
N VAL A 55 -15.29 14.87 18.82
CA VAL A 55 -14.79 14.44 17.50
C VAL A 55 -15.92 14.43 16.48
N VAL A 56 -17.08 13.87 16.84
CA VAL A 56 -18.27 13.82 15.96
C VAL A 56 -18.73 15.23 15.59
N LYS A 57 -18.81 16.15 16.55
CA LYS A 57 -19.22 17.54 16.33
C LYS A 57 -18.24 18.25 15.40
N THR A 58 -16.94 18.07 15.62
CA THR A 58 -15.88 18.63 14.79
C THR A 58 -15.96 18.10 13.36
N MET A 59 -16.13 16.79 13.19
CA MET A 59 -16.29 16.16 11.87
C MET A 59 -17.54 16.66 11.14
N LYS A 60 -18.70 16.80 11.81
CA LYS A 60 -19.92 17.32 11.19
C LYS A 60 -19.75 18.74 10.63
N ILE A 61 -19.03 19.61 11.35
CA ILE A 61 -18.72 20.97 10.87
C ILE A 61 -17.83 20.92 9.64
N LYS A 62 -16.79 20.07 9.67
CA LYS A 62 -15.80 19.93 8.58
C LYS A 62 -16.37 19.28 7.32
N ILE A 63 -17.32 18.35 7.46
CA ILE A 63 -18.04 17.70 6.34
C ILE A 63 -18.85 18.72 5.53
N ALA A 64 -19.22 19.87 6.11
CA ALA A 64 -19.91 20.93 5.36
C ALA A 64 -19.07 21.50 4.19
N ASN A 65 -17.76 21.27 4.18
CA ASN A 65 -16.86 21.63 3.06
C ASN A 65 -16.93 20.65 1.88
N TYR A 66 -17.71 19.57 2.01
CA TYR A 66 -17.87 18.53 0.99
C TYR A 66 -19.28 18.59 0.39
N ASN A 67 -19.39 18.18 -0.86
CA ASN A 67 -20.66 18.10 -1.57
C ASN A 67 -21.42 16.83 -1.16
N LEU A 68 -22.40 16.99 -0.27
CA LEU A 68 -23.26 15.87 0.14
C LEU A 68 -24.14 15.40 -1.01
N LEU A 69 -24.12 14.09 -1.29
CA LEU A 69 -25.07 13.48 -2.22
C LEU A 69 -26.48 13.60 -1.63
N LYS A 70 -27.42 14.14 -2.43
CA LYS A 70 -28.78 14.45 -1.97
C LYS A 70 -29.74 13.26 -2.02
N THR A 71 -29.39 12.23 -2.77
CA THR A 71 -30.22 11.04 -3.02
C THR A 71 -29.35 9.81 -3.13
N GLU A 72 -29.94 8.63 -2.90
CA GLU A 72 -29.28 7.33 -3.04
C GLU A 72 -29.66 6.69 -4.38
N SER A 73 -28.75 5.88 -4.92
CA SER A 73 -28.96 5.18 -6.18
C SER A 73 -29.90 4.01 -6.00
N ALA A 74 -30.71 3.76 -7.03
CA ALA A 74 -31.54 2.57 -7.04
C ALA A 74 -30.65 1.33 -7.13
N ASP A 75 -31.03 0.28 -6.41
CA ASP A 75 -30.36 -1.00 -6.49
C ASP A 75 -30.78 -1.72 -7.77
N ASP A 76 -29.80 -2.26 -8.49
CA ASP A 76 -30.05 -3.21 -9.57
C ASP A 76 -29.94 -4.66 -9.06
N GLN A 77 -30.03 -5.64 -9.98
CA GLN A 77 -29.95 -7.05 -9.61
C GLN A 77 -28.57 -7.43 -9.04
N LEU A 78 -27.48 -6.88 -9.57
CA LEU A 78 -26.12 -7.19 -9.13
C LEU A 78 -25.84 -6.62 -7.75
N ILE A 79 -26.27 -5.38 -7.49
CA ILE A 79 -26.17 -4.73 -6.19
C ILE A 79 -27.01 -5.48 -5.16
N THR A 80 -28.25 -5.86 -5.53
CA THR A 80 -29.10 -6.67 -4.65
C THR A 80 -28.44 -8.00 -4.27
N GLN A 81 -27.74 -8.64 -5.22
CA GLN A 81 -26.98 -9.87 -4.95
C GLN A 81 -25.81 -9.63 -3.98
N ILE A 82 -25.07 -8.53 -4.12
CA ILE A 82 -24.01 -8.18 -3.17
C ILE A 82 -24.59 -7.94 -1.78
N ARG A 83 -25.72 -7.23 -1.69
CA ARG A 83 -26.38 -6.94 -0.40
C ARG A 83 -26.82 -8.18 0.36
N GLN A 84 -27.10 -9.29 -0.31
CA GLN A 84 -27.40 -10.57 0.36
C GLN A 84 -26.20 -11.14 1.12
N SER A 85 -24.98 -10.73 0.75
CA SER A 85 -23.74 -11.13 1.41
C SER A 85 -23.27 -10.14 2.49
N ASP A 86 -23.92 -8.98 2.60
CA ASP A 86 -23.60 -7.98 3.61
C ASP A 86 -24.03 -8.48 5.00
N LYS A 87 -23.09 -8.53 5.96
CA LYS A 87 -23.31 -9.10 7.30
C LYS A 87 -23.46 -8.03 8.38
N SER A 88 -23.03 -6.81 8.08
CA SER A 88 -23.00 -5.70 9.01
C SER A 88 -23.59 -4.42 8.38
N ARG A 89 -23.90 -3.43 9.23
CA ARG A 89 -24.31 -2.10 8.76
C ARG A 89 -23.22 -1.45 7.91
N ASN A 90 -21.95 -1.65 8.27
CA ASN A 90 -20.81 -1.12 7.53
C ASN A 90 -20.75 -1.74 6.12
N ASP A 91 -20.90 -3.07 6.00
CA ASP A 91 -20.94 -3.73 4.69
C ASP A 91 -22.05 -3.16 3.79
N PHE A 92 -23.21 -2.85 4.37
CA PHE A 92 -24.32 -2.23 3.64
C PHE A 92 -23.99 -0.81 3.17
N ILE A 93 -23.34 0.00 4.02
CA ILE A 93 -22.89 1.35 3.70
C ILE A 93 -21.86 1.30 2.57
N ASP A 94 -20.89 0.40 2.66
CA ASP A 94 -19.88 0.15 1.62
C ASP A 94 -20.52 -0.18 0.27
N THR A 95 -21.52 -1.07 0.27
CA THR A 95 -22.27 -1.41 -0.95
C THR A 95 -23.02 -0.20 -1.50
N SER A 96 -23.63 0.63 -0.65
CA SER A 96 -24.33 1.84 -1.09
C SER A 96 -23.37 2.91 -1.65
N ILE A 97 -22.22 3.12 -1.03
CA ILE A 97 -21.17 4.03 -1.53
C ILE A 97 -20.69 3.56 -2.91
N LEU A 98 -20.43 2.27 -3.07
CA LEU A 98 -20.02 1.70 -4.35
C LEU A 98 -21.13 1.80 -5.41
N ASN A 99 -22.40 1.68 -5.01
CA ASN A 99 -23.56 1.76 -5.90
C ASN A 99 -23.65 3.13 -6.63
N GLU A 100 -23.24 4.21 -5.97
CA GLU A 100 -23.21 5.55 -6.58
C GLU A 100 -22.22 5.63 -7.75
N VAL A 101 -21.06 4.97 -7.62
CA VAL A 101 -20.01 4.91 -8.66
C VAL A 101 -20.47 4.02 -9.81
N TYR A 102 -21.01 2.86 -9.47
CA TYR A 102 -21.50 1.89 -10.45
C TYR A 102 -22.60 2.48 -11.34
N ASN A 103 -23.50 3.29 -10.77
CA ASN A 103 -24.53 4.02 -11.51
C ASN A 103 -24.07 5.34 -12.14
N ASN A 104 -22.76 5.63 -12.17
CA ASN A 104 -22.17 6.82 -12.79
C ASN A 104 -22.69 8.16 -12.22
N ARG A 105 -23.08 8.22 -10.94
CA ARG A 105 -23.48 9.48 -10.29
C ARG A 105 -22.29 10.30 -9.82
N VAL A 106 -21.17 9.62 -9.61
CA VAL A 106 -19.84 10.16 -9.35
C VAL A 106 -18.86 9.51 -10.33
N ASP A 107 -17.77 10.20 -10.63
CA ASP A 107 -16.79 9.73 -11.61
C ASP A 107 -15.89 8.65 -10.99
N TYR A 108 -15.40 8.89 -9.77
CA TYR A 108 -14.52 7.98 -9.04
C TYR A 108 -14.85 7.89 -7.56
N LEU A 109 -14.45 6.78 -6.94
CA LEU A 109 -14.42 6.58 -5.49
C LEU A 109 -12.98 6.37 -5.03
N ILE A 110 -12.62 7.00 -3.91
CA ILE A 110 -11.33 6.79 -3.25
C ILE A 110 -11.57 6.08 -1.93
N THR A 111 -11.01 4.88 -1.77
CA THR A 111 -11.11 4.04 -0.58
C THR A 111 -9.90 3.12 -0.44
N GLU A 112 -9.48 2.88 0.80
CA GLU A 112 -8.46 1.87 1.14
C GLU A 112 -9.08 0.49 1.46
N ASP A 113 -10.41 0.37 1.46
CA ASP A 113 -11.12 -0.85 1.88
C ASP A 113 -11.05 -1.96 0.81
N ARG A 114 -10.35 -3.06 1.15
CA ARG A 114 -10.20 -4.24 0.28
C ARG A 114 -11.54 -4.93 -0.04
N GLY A 115 -12.52 -4.87 0.85
CA GLY A 115 -13.90 -5.32 0.61
C GLY A 115 -14.57 -4.55 -0.52
N ILE A 116 -14.51 -3.22 -0.49
CA ILE A 116 -15.06 -2.36 -1.55
C ILE A 116 -14.37 -2.65 -2.89
N HIS A 117 -13.04 -2.74 -2.90
CA HIS A 117 -12.28 -3.10 -4.11
C HIS A 117 -12.69 -4.47 -4.68
N ARG A 118 -12.96 -5.47 -3.83
CA ARG A 118 -13.46 -6.79 -4.28
C ARG A 118 -14.85 -6.69 -4.89
N LYS A 119 -15.77 -5.96 -4.24
CA LYS A 119 -17.13 -5.71 -4.74
C LYS A 119 -17.09 -4.97 -6.09
N ALA A 120 -16.21 -3.97 -6.24
CA ALA A 120 -16.04 -3.21 -7.49
C ALA A 120 -15.55 -4.08 -8.65
N ASN A 121 -14.61 -5.00 -8.39
CA ASN A 121 -14.18 -5.98 -9.39
C ASN A 121 -15.31 -6.91 -9.82
N PHE A 122 -16.15 -7.36 -8.89
CA PHE A 122 -17.31 -8.18 -9.20
C PHE A 122 -18.34 -7.43 -10.07
N LEU A 123 -18.55 -6.14 -9.81
CA LEU A 123 -19.45 -5.27 -10.59
C LEU A 123 -18.86 -4.83 -11.94
N GLY A 124 -17.58 -5.07 -12.19
CA GLY A 124 -16.89 -4.62 -13.41
C GLY A 124 -16.68 -3.11 -13.48
N CYS A 125 -16.56 -2.42 -12.34
CA CYS A 125 -16.31 -0.98 -12.25
C CYS A 125 -15.04 -0.63 -11.45
N ALA A 126 -14.11 -1.58 -11.32
CA ALA A 126 -12.88 -1.43 -10.54
C ALA A 126 -11.98 -0.29 -11.05
N GLU A 127 -12.05 0.06 -12.33
CA GLU A 127 -11.32 1.17 -12.95
C GLU A 127 -11.74 2.55 -12.42
N LYS A 128 -12.90 2.62 -11.73
CA LYS A 128 -13.42 3.85 -11.12
C LYS A 128 -13.18 3.92 -9.61
N VAL A 129 -12.58 2.89 -9.02
CA VAL A 129 -12.36 2.80 -7.57
C VAL A 129 -10.87 2.76 -7.29
N PHE A 130 -10.37 3.79 -6.61
CA PHE A 130 -8.94 4.00 -6.38
C PHE A 130 -8.58 3.85 -4.90
N LYS A 131 -7.41 3.27 -4.64
CA LYS A 131 -6.65 3.57 -3.43
C LYS A 131 -6.02 4.95 -3.55
N ILE A 132 -5.63 5.56 -2.44
CA ILE A 132 -5.05 6.92 -2.42
C ILE A 132 -3.84 6.99 -3.35
N ASP A 133 -2.88 6.07 -3.23
CA ASP A 133 -1.66 6.06 -4.05
C ASP A 133 -1.95 5.89 -5.54
N ALA A 134 -2.90 5.04 -5.90
CA ALA A 134 -3.29 4.83 -7.29
C ALA A 134 -3.94 6.08 -7.90
N PHE A 135 -4.70 6.83 -7.09
CA PHE A 135 -5.29 8.09 -7.53
C PHE A 135 -4.25 9.20 -7.67
N LEU A 136 -3.29 9.29 -6.72
CA LEU A 136 -2.17 10.23 -6.79
C LEU A 136 -1.31 9.98 -8.03
N GLU A 137 -0.99 8.72 -8.33
CA GLU A 137 -0.27 8.32 -9.55
C GLU A 137 -1.00 8.77 -10.81
N LYS A 138 -2.31 8.54 -10.88
CA LYS A 138 -3.15 9.02 -11.99
C LYS A 138 -3.07 10.54 -12.13
N CYS A 139 -3.20 11.28 -11.03
CA CYS A 139 -3.11 12.75 -11.06
C CYS A 139 -1.74 13.23 -11.56
N ILE A 140 -0.65 12.59 -11.12
CA ILE A 140 0.71 12.92 -11.56
C ILE A 140 0.91 12.59 -13.04
N ALA A 141 0.48 11.41 -13.49
CA ALA A 141 0.63 10.97 -14.87
C ALA A 141 -0.19 11.82 -15.86
N GLU A 142 -1.38 12.28 -15.45
CA GLU A 142 -2.25 13.12 -16.27
C GLU A 142 -1.89 14.61 -16.22
N ASN A 143 -1.04 15.03 -15.28
CA ASN A 143 -0.63 16.43 -15.12
C ASN A 143 0.88 16.57 -14.84
N PRO A 144 1.77 16.18 -15.78
CA PRO A 144 3.22 16.20 -15.57
C PRO A 144 3.77 17.60 -15.23
N GLU A 145 3.19 18.67 -15.77
CA GLU A 145 3.60 20.06 -15.51
C GLU A 145 3.27 20.55 -14.08
N LEU A 146 2.35 19.89 -13.38
CA LEU A 146 1.99 20.22 -12.00
C LEU A 146 2.91 19.57 -10.97
N LYS A 147 3.94 18.87 -11.44
CA LYS A 147 4.95 18.15 -10.66
C LYS A 147 6.01 19.13 -10.13
N ASN A 148 6.08 19.27 -8.82
CA ASN A 148 7.08 20.09 -8.15
C ASN A 148 8.30 19.31 -7.62
N TYR A 149 8.38 17.99 -7.86
CA TYR A 149 9.43 17.13 -7.27
C TYR A 149 10.19 16.32 -8.32
N GLN A 150 11.51 16.17 -8.11
CA GLN A 150 12.38 15.33 -8.94
C GLN A 150 11.97 13.85 -8.81
N VAL A 151 12.13 13.09 -9.90
CA VAL A 151 11.83 11.65 -9.94
C VAL A 151 12.51 10.93 -8.77
N LEU A 152 11.72 10.22 -7.98
CA LEU A 152 12.19 9.43 -6.84
C LEU A 152 13.02 8.24 -7.33
N ALA A 153 14.33 8.43 -7.38
CA ALA A 153 15.27 7.38 -7.79
C ALA A 153 15.65 6.50 -6.60
N VAL A 154 15.56 5.18 -6.79
CA VAL A 154 16.13 4.19 -5.86
C VAL A 154 17.64 4.13 -6.09
N LYS A 155 18.43 4.31 -5.03
CA LYS A 155 19.89 4.25 -5.07
C LYS A 155 20.42 3.23 -4.07
N LYS A 156 21.58 2.65 -4.37
CA LYS A 156 22.35 1.89 -3.39
C LYS A 156 23.09 2.86 -2.48
N GLU A 157 23.09 2.59 -1.18
CA GLU A 157 23.81 3.39 -0.20
C GLU A 157 24.36 2.50 0.92
N TYR A 158 25.44 2.93 1.56
CA TYR A 158 25.95 2.25 2.75
C TYR A 158 25.16 2.69 3.98
N PHE A 159 24.91 1.77 4.92
CA PHE A 159 24.28 2.13 6.19
C PHE A 159 25.04 3.26 6.91
N GLY A 160 26.37 3.22 6.90
CA GLY A 160 27.21 4.22 7.57
C GLY A 160 27.06 5.64 7.02
N ASN A 161 26.52 5.80 5.81
CA ASN A 161 26.30 7.10 5.19
C ASN A 161 24.91 7.68 5.49
N LEU A 162 24.03 6.89 6.13
CA LEU A 162 22.66 7.30 6.42
C LEU A 162 22.54 7.85 7.83
N ASN A 163 21.77 8.93 7.96
CA ASN A 163 21.47 9.50 9.27
C ASN A 163 20.43 8.63 9.99
N ILE A 164 20.88 7.85 10.97
CA ILE A 164 19.98 7.03 11.80
C ILE A 164 19.02 7.87 12.65
N ASP A 165 19.33 9.16 12.89
CA ASP A 165 18.49 10.09 13.64
C ASP A 165 17.44 10.80 12.76
N ASP A 166 17.34 10.42 11.48
CA ASP A 166 16.18 10.73 10.65
C ASP A 166 14.92 10.10 11.27
N THR A 167 13.84 10.87 11.34
CA THR A 167 12.55 10.46 11.92
C THR A 167 11.95 9.25 11.21
N PHE A 168 12.35 9.01 9.97
CA PHE A 168 12.06 7.78 9.23
C PHE A 168 12.42 6.52 10.04
N PHE A 169 13.51 6.52 10.80
CA PHE A 169 13.98 5.36 11.56
C PHE A 169 13.38 5.24 12.97
N ASP A 170 12.62 6.24 13.45
CA ASP A 170 12.09 6.24 14.82
C ASP A 170 11.16 5.05 15.09
N SER A 171 10.29 4.69 14.13
CA SER A 171 9.41 3.53 14.34
C SER A 171 10.15 2.20 14.37
N PHE A 172 11.34 2.10 13.75
CA PHE A 172 12.21 0.93 13.91
C PHE A 172 12.88 0.90 15.28
N LYS A 173 13.36 2.05 15.79
CA LYS A 173 13.92 2.16 17.15
C LYS A 173 12.87 1.82 18.21
N GLN A 174 11.61 2.15 17.99
CA GLN A 174 10.49 1.81 18.87
C GLN A 174 10.16 0.30 18.82
N ASP A 175 10.23 -0.32 17.65
CA ASP A 175 9.91 -1.74 17.48
C ASP A 175 11.02 -2.69 17.89
N TYR A 176 12.28 -2.27 17.75
CA TYR A 176 13.45 -3.08 18.01
C TYR A 176 14.41 -2.30 18.93
N ALA A 177 14.48 -2.68 20.20
CA ALA A 177 15.33 -1.99 21.18
C ALA A 177 16.81 -1.97 20.77
N GLU A 178 17.26 -2.99 20.05
CA GLU A 178 18.62 -3.15 19.55
C GLU A 178 18.88 -2.47 18.18
N PHE A 179 17.88 -1.81 17.57
CA PHE A 179 17.97 -1.30 16.20
C PHE A 179 19.20 -0.41 15.97
N GLY A 180 19.49 0.52 16.88
CA GLY A 180 20.63 1.42 16.76
C GLY A 180 21.97 0.68 16.70
N ASN A 181 22.17 -0.28 17.58
CA ASN A 181 23.37 -1.12 17.61
C ASN A 181 23.46 -2.02 16.38
N TRP A 182 22.32 -2.56 15.93
CA TRP A 182 22.25 -3.38 14.71
C TRP A 182 22.60 -2.54 13.48
N PHE A 183 22.05 -1.35 13.34
CA PHE A 183 22.29 -0.43 12.23
C PHE A 183 23.77 -0.05 12.14
N ASN A 184 24.39 0.31 13.27
CA ASN A 184 25.82 0.64 13.32
C ASN A 184 26.71 -0.56 12.94
N LYS A 185 26.38 -1.76 13.41
CA LYS A 185 27.09 -3.00 12.99
C LYS A 185 26.97 -3.28 11.49
N LYS A 186 25.97 -2.70 10.82
CA LYS A 186 25.72 -2.84 9.40
C LYS A 186 26.34 -1.72 8.56
N ALA A 187 27.16 -0.84 9.14
CA ALA A 187 27.73 0.34 8.46
C ALA A 187 28.28 0.05 7.05
N ASP A 188 29.02 -1.05 6.87
CA ASP A 188 29.65 -1.44 5.59
C ASP A 188 28.71 -2.25 4.66
N ASN A 189 27.49 -2.56 5.09
CA ASN A 189 26.51 -3.24 4.26
C ASN A 189 25.78 -2.24 3.35
N ILE A 190 25.38 -2.72 2.18
CA ILE A 190 24.61 -1.94 1.20
C ILE A 190 23.12 -2.08 1.49
N SER A 191 22.41 -0.95 1.49
CA SER A 191 20.97 -0.84 1.45
C SER A 191 20.51 -0.18 0.15
N TYR A 192 19.21 -0.23 -0.11
CA TYR A 192 18.55 0.53 -1.16
C TYR A 192 17.70 1.62 -0.52
N VAL A 193 17.90 2.85 -0.94
CA VAL A 193 17.24 4.02 -0.37
C VAL A 193 16.61 4.90 -1.43
N CYS A 194 15.57 5.60 -1.03
CA CYS A 194 15.05 6.75 -1.76
C CYS A 194 15.11 7.97 -0.84
N ILE A 195 15.79 9.03 -1.30
CA ILE A 195 15.99 10.27 -0.54
C ILE A 195 15.38 11.41 -1.34
N THR A 196 14.55 12.22 -0.69
CA THR A 196 13.86 13.37 -1.28
C THR A 196 13.99 14.56 -0.34
N ASP A 197 14.43 15.70 -0.86
CA ASP A 197 14.60 16.93 -0.08
C ASP A 197 15.47 16.76 1.18
N GLY A 198 16.38 15.79 1.16
CA GLY A 198 17.28 15.46 2.28
C GLY A 198 16.74 14.38 3.23
N ASP A 199 15.46 14.01 3.13
CA ASP A 199 14.83 13.01 4.00
C ASP A 199 14.82 11.63 3.37
N VAL A 200 15.00 10.58 4.18
CA VAL A 200 14.76 9.20 3.75
C VAL A 200 13.25 8.96 3.58
N LYS A 201 12.83 8.60 2.36
CA LYS A 201 11.44 8.25 2.04
C LYS A 201 11.21 6.75 1.90
N ALA A 202 12.25 5.99 1.59
CA ALA A 202 12.15 4.53 1.55
C ALA A 202 13.50 3.89 1.87
N PHE A 203 13.45 2.75 2.54
CA PHE A 203 14.61 1.97 2.93
C PHE A 203 14.35 0.47 2.76
N LEU A 204 15.27 -0.23 2.09
CA LEU A 204 15.26 -1.66 1.91
C LEU A 204 16.65 -2.24 2.17
N TYR A 205 16.72 -3.23 3.05
CA TYR A 205 17.92 -4.03 3.28
C TYR A 205 17.66 -5.50 2.99
N LEU A 206 18.57 -6.10 2.23
CA LEU A 206 18.51 -7.50 1.81
C LEU A 206 19.72 -8.26 2.35
N LYS A 207 19.49 -9.46 2.87
CA LYS A 207 20.55 -10.39 3.31
C LYS A 207 20.37 -11.70 2.57
N GLN A 208 21.41 -12.14 1.86
CA GLN A 208 21.48 -13.50 1.34
C GLN A 208 21.78 -14.47 2.49
N GLU A 209 21.03 -15.56 2.57
CA GLU A 209 21.20 -16.63 3.54
C GLU A 209 21.44 -17.95 2.83
N ASN A 210 22.39 -18.73 3.34
CA ASN A 210 22.75 -20.03 2.80
C ASN A 210 21.92 -21.13 3.46
N ILE A 211 22.07 -22.35 2.95
CA ILE A 211 21.31 -23.54 3.37
C ILE A 211 21.51 -23.85 4.86
N ASP A 212 22.68 -23.48 5.41
CA ASP A 212 23.08 -23.75 6.80
C ASP A 212 22.54 -22.73 7.82
N GLU A 213 21.75 -21.74 7.39
CA GLU A 213 21.17 -20.76 8.32
C GLU A 213 20.17 -21.43 9.27
N ILE A 214 20.22 -21.05 10.54
CA ILE A 214 19.44 -21.64 11.62
C ILE A 214 18.20 -20.80 11.90
N TYR A 215 17.02 -21.42 11.85
CA TYR A 215 15.71 -20.77 11.97
C TYR A 215 14.91 -21.23 13.20
N ASN A 216 15.60 -21.46 14.33
CA ASN A 216 14.98 -22.05 15.53
C ASN A 216 13.91 -21.14 16.19
N ASP A 217 13.92 -19.86 15.86
CA ASP A 217 13.02 -18.85 16.38
C ASP A 217 11.74 -18.65 15.53
N ILE A 218 11.61 -19.40 14.42
CA ILE A 218 10.46 -19.36 13.51
C ILE A 218 9.59 -20.62 13.67
N ALA A 219 8.29 -20.45 13.82
CA ALA A 219 7.30 -21.53 13.92
C ALA A 219 6.22 -21.39 12.82
N PRO A 220 6.03 -22.39 11.94
CA PRO A 220 6.80 -23.64 11.84
C PRO A 220 8.23 -23.40 11.34
N ALA A 221 9.17 -24.26 11.74
CA ALA A 221 10.56 -24.12 11.35
C ALA A 221 10.73 -24.17 9.83
N PHE A 222 11.61 -23.32 9.29
CA PHE A 222 11.91 -23.36 7.86
C PHE A 222 12.67 -24.63 7.47
N PRO A 223 12.35 -25.23 6.30
CA PRO A 223 13.22 -26.23 5.72
C PRO A 223 14.55 -25.58 5.32
N GLN A 224 15.65 -26.33 5.30
CA GLN A 224 16.94 -25.82 4.83
C GLN A 224 16.88 -25.48 3.34
N LYS A 225 17.09 -24.20 3.00
CA LYS A 225 17.09 -23.68 1.63
C LYS A 225 17.96 -22.45 1.54
N LYS A 226 18.43 -22.14 0.33
CA LYS A 226 19.05 -20.84 0.04
C LYS A 226 17.97 -19.77 -0.05
N ARG A 227 18.06 -18.72 0.77
CA ARG A 227 17.02 -17.69 0.89
C ARG A 227 17.55 -16.28 0.70
N LEU A 228 16.66 -15.39 0.26
CA LEU A 228 16.84 -13.95 0.37
C LEU A 228 15.96 -13.44 1.52
N LYS A 229 16.58 -12.95 2.59
CA LYS A 229 15.87 -12.30 3.67
C LYS A 229 15.69 -10.82 3.36
N ILE A 230 14.47 -10.34 3.45
CA ILE A 230 14.17 -8.91 3.58
C ILE A 230 14.40 -8.54 5.05
N GLY A 231 15.55 -7.92 5.34
CA GLY A 231 15.94 -7.58 6.70
C GLY A 231 15.22 -6.33 7.22
N THR A 232 14.99 -5.36 6.34
CA THR A 232 14.25 -4.15 6.64
C THR A 232 13.56 -3.69 5.38
N PHE A 233 12.28 -3.32 5.46
CA PHE A 233 11.53 -2.75 4.34
C PHE A 233 10.53 -1.76 4.92
N LYS A 234 10.73 -0.47 4.61
CA LYS A 234 9.78 0.60 4.94
C LYS A 234 9.74 1.61 3.81
N VAL A 235 8.54 2.13 3.58
CA VAL A 235 8.26 3.18 2.60
C VAL A 235 7.36 4.18 3.32
N THR A 236 7.80 5.42 3.43
CA THR A 236 6.88 6.53 3.72
C THR A 236 6.14 6.83 2.44
N SER A 237 4.87 7.12 2.58
CA SER A 237 4.09 7.31 1.39
C SER A 237 4.29 8.71 0.80
N THR A 238 4.40 8.71 -0.53
CA THR A 238 4.84 9.87 -1.33
C THR A 238 3.94 10.07 -2.55
N GLY A 239 2.87 9.27 -2.69
CA GLY A 239 2.07 9.17 -3.91
C GLY A 239 2.72 8.39 -5.06
N TYR A 240 3.87 7.77 -4.83
CA TYR A 240 4.57 6.90 -5.78
C TYR A 240 4.57 5.45 -5.31
N LYS A 241 4.53 4.51 -6.27
CA LYS A 241 4.68 3.06 -6.06
C LYS A 241 6.12 2.63 -5.70
N LEU A 242 6.72 3.30 -4.71
CA LEU A 242 8.05 2.97 -4.18
C LEU A 242 8.09 1.55 -3.62
N GLY A 243 6.99 1.09 -3.03
CA GLY A 243 6.85 -0.29 -2.58
C GLY A 243 7.04 -1.29 -3.72
N GLU A 244 6.34 -1.11 -4.84
CA GLU A 244 6.48 -1.96 -6.02
C GLU A 244 7.87 -1.85 -6.67
N ARG A 245 8.47 -0.65 -6.68
CA ARG A 245 9.87 -0.49 -7.14
C ARG A 245 10.83 -1.30 -6.29
N PHE A 246 10.67 -1.30 -4.96
CA PHE A 246 11.47 -2.15 -4.08
C PHE A 246 11.16 -3.64 -4.23
N LEU A 247 9.91 -4.04 -4.49
CA LEU A 247 9.59 -5.42 -4.85
C LEU A 247 10.32 -5.87 -6.12
N LYS A 248 10.42 -5.01 -7.14
CA LYS A 248 11.23 -5.28 -8.32
C LYS A 248 12.70 -5.51 -7.95
N VAL A 249 13.29 -4.64 -7.12
CA VAL A 249 14.66 -4.80 -6.60
C VAL A 249 14.83 -6.12 -5.85
N ILE A 250 13.87 -6.49 -4.99
CA ILE A 250 13.86 -7.76 -4.24
C ILE A 250 13.90 -8.94 -5.21
N PHE A 251 13.02 -8.95 -6.23
CA PHE A 251 12.92 -10.07 -7.16
C PHE A 251 14.15 -10.17 -8.08
N ASP A 252 14.71 -9.04 -8.51
CA ASP A 252 15.94 -9.01 -9.30
C ASP A 252 17.12 -9.59 -8.52
N ASN A 253 17.27 -9.19 -7.26
CA ASN A 253 18.31 -9.75 -6.38
C ASN A 253 18.07 -11.24 -6.13
N ALA A 254 16.82 -11.66 -5.92
CA ALA A 254 16.51 -13.08 -5.69
C ALA A 254 16.87 -13.96 -6.90
N LEU A 255 16.59 -13.47 -8.11
CA LEU A 255 16.99 -14.14 -9.35
C LEU A 255 18.51 -14.12 -9.54
N GLN A 256 19.16 -12.98 -9.31
CA GLN A 256 20.61 -12.83 -9.45
C GLN A 256 21.38 -13.75 -8.49
N TYR A 257 20.92 -13.87 -7.25
CA TYR A 257 21.52 -14.75 -6.25
C TYR A 257 21.07 -16.21 -6.39
N ASP A 258 20.17 -16.53 -7.32
CA ASP A 258 19.59 -17.87 -7.51
C ASP A 258 19.14 -18.51 -6.19
N VAL A 259 18.32 -17.76 -5.43
CA VAL A 259 17.73 -18.27 -4.18
C VAL A 259 16.41 -19.00 -4.48
N GLU A 260 16.00 -19.89 -3.58
CA GLU A 260 14.75 -20.64 -3.74
C GLU A 260 13.54 -19.87 -3.23
N GLU A 261 13.72 -19.13 -2.13
CA GLU A 261 12.66 -18.41 -1.44
C GLU A 261 13.12 -17.01 -0.99
N ILE A 262 12.17 -16.08 -0.98
CA ILE A 262 12.29 -14.80 -0.29
C ILE A 262 11.42 -14.88 0.96
N TYR A 263 11.88 -14.32 2.06
CA TYR A 263 11.03 -14.16 3.23
C TYR A 263 11.26 -12.84 3.95
N VAL A 264 10.27 -12.45 4.75
CA VAL A 264 10.28 -11.26 5.58
C VAL A 264 9.64 -11.55 6.93
N THR A 265 10.15 -10.91 7.97
CA THR A 265 9.51 -10.84 9.29
C THR A 265 9.01 -9.43 9.50
N ILE A 266 7.77 -9.30 9.95
CA ILE A 266 7.14 -8.00 10.12
C ILE A 266 6.17 -8.02 11.28
N PHE A 267 6.20 -6.98 12.12
CA PHE A 267 5.18 -6.80 13.14
C PHE A 267 3.83 -6.44 12.52
N ASN A 268 2.75 -6.77 13.23
CA ASN A 268 1.40 -6.35 12.88
C ASN A 268 0.85 -5.44 14.00
N LYS A 269 1.51 -4.29 14.21
CA LYS A 269 1.20 -3.34 15.30
C LYS A 269 0.60 -2.03 14.78
N ARG A 270 0.93 -1.62 13.55
CA ARG A 270 0.58 -0.32 12.98
C ARG A 270 0.06 -0.44 11.54
N ASP A 271 -0.73 0.54 11.11
CA ASP A 271 -1.32 0.56 9.77
C ASP A 271 -0.27 0.57 8.65
N GLU A 272 0.87 1.24 8.85
CA GLU A 272 2.00 1.21 7.90
C GLU A 272 2.50 -0.22 7.62
N GLN A 273 2.50 -1.07 8.65
CA GLN A 273 2.95 -2.46 8.55
C GLN A 273 1.89 -3.33 7.89
N LEU A 274 0.61 -3.10 8.22
CA LEU A 274 -0.52 -3.75 7.56
C LEU A 274 -0.53 -3.46 6.05
N ARG A 275 -0.31 -2.21 5.65
CA ARG A 275 -0.20 -1.83 4.23
C ARG A 275 0.94 -2.57 3.53
N LEU A 276 2.09 -2.70 4.20
CA LEU A 276 3.22 -3.45 3.64
C LEU A 276 2.92 -4.96 3.54
N ILE A 277 2.30 -5.56 4.56
CA ILE A 277 1.81 -6.95 4.51
C ILE A 277 0.89 -7.13 3.30
N TYR A 278 -0.05 -6.21 3.11
CA TYR A 278 -1.00 -6.24 2.01
C TYR A 278 -0.31 -6.15 0.64
N LEU A 279 0.67 -5.26 0.51
CA LEU A 279 1.50 -5.18 -0.69
C LEU A 279 2.24 -6.51 -0.95
N LEU A 280 2.85 -7.11 0.08
CA LEU A 280 3.55 -8.39 -0.06
C LEU A 280 2.59 -9.51 -0.52
N GLU A 281 1.40 -9.60 0.07
CA GLU A 281 0.36 -10.56 -0.31
C GLU A 281 -0.09 -10.40 -1.77
N ASP A 282 -0.33 -9.15 -2.19
CA ASP A 282 -0.73 -8.83 -3.58
C ASP A 282 0.33 -9.27 -4.60
N TRP A 283 1.59 -9.39 -4.17
CA TRP A 283 2.72 -9.84 -4.98
C TRP A 283 3.17 -11.28 -4.67
N GLY A 284 2.32 -12.08 -4.03
CA GLY A 284 2.49 -13.53 -3.93
C GLY A 284 3.25 -14.03 -2.71
N PHE A 285 3.54 -13.17 -1.73
CA PHE A 285 3.95 -13.63 -0.42
C PHE A 285 2.76 -14.26 0.32
N LYS A 286 3.01 -15.32 1.05
CA LYS A 286 2.01 -16.02 1.84
C LYS A 286 2.46 -16.08 3.29
N HIS A 287 1.51 -15.95 4.21
CA HIS A 287 1.77 -16.18 5.62
C HIS A 287 2.28 -17.61 5.81
N TRP A 288 3.41 -17.74 6.49
CA TRP A 288 4.05 -19.01 6.83
C TRP A 288 3.86 -19.37 8.30
N GLY A 289 4.04 -18.38 9.17
CA GLY A 289 4.09 -18.60 10.60
C GLY A 289 4.47 -17.35 11.37
N THR A 290 5.02 -17.53 12.56
CA THR A 290 5.44 -16.44 13.43
C THR A 290 6.87 -16.61 13.90
N LYS A 291 7.48 -15.48 14.26
CA LYS A 291 8.80 -15.43 14.88
C LYS A 291 8.67 -14.78 16.25
N THR A 292 9.09 -15.47 17.30
CA THR A 292 9.02 -14.95 18.67
C THR A 292 10.37 -14.34 19.04
N THR A 293 10.37 -13.06 19.40
CA THR A 293 11.55 -12.32 19.83
C THR A 293 11.30 -11.65 21.17
N ASN A 294 12.34 -11.08 21.77
CA ASN A 294 12.21 -10.26 22.98
C ASN A 294 11.37 -8.99 22.75
N ASN A 295 11.24 -8.54 21.49
CA ASN A 295 10.49 -7.35 21.08
C ASN A 295 9.00 -7.66 20.74
N GLY A 296 8.61 -8.94 20.84
CA GLY A 296 7.27 -9.44 20.55
C GLY A 296 7.23 -10.47 19.43
N ILE A 297 6.02 -10.69 18.89
CA ILE A 297 5.75 -11.70 17.86
C ILE A 297 5.65 -11.02 16.50
N GLU A 298 6.54 -11.39 15.58
CA GLU A 298 6.52 -10.99 14.18
C GLU A 298 5.78 -12.04 13.33
N GLN A 299 5.06 -11.61 12.30
CA GLN A 299 4.52 -12.48 11.28
C GLN A 299 5.60 -12.78 10.23
N VAL A 300 5.62 -14.02 9.75
CA VAL A 300 6.59 -14.49 8.77
C VAL A 300 5.86 -14.71 7.45
N TYR A 301 6.30 -14.02 6.40
CA TYR A 301 5.74 -14.15 5.06
C TYR A 301 6.81 -14.68 4.10
N VAL A 302 6.43 -15.65 3.26
CA VAL A 302 7.33 -16.36 2.36
C VAL A 302 6.80 -16.32 0.93
N ARG A 303 7.73 -16.23 -0.02
CA ARG A 303 7.44 -16.30 -1.45
C ARG A 303 8.47 -17.18 -2.16
N GLN A 304 8.00 -18.03 -3.07
CA GLN A 304 8.87 -18.80 -3.96
C GLN A 304 9.44 -17.90 -5.07
N CYS A 305 10.73 -18.04 -5.39
CA CYS A 305 11.39 -17.22 -6.41
C CYS A 305 11.12 -17.69 -7.84
N LYS A 306 10.77 -18.96 -8.01
CA LYS A 306 10.45 -19.57 -9.31
C LYS A 306 8.98 -20.06 -9.31
N PRO A 307 7.99 -19.17 -9.15
CA PRO A 307 6.59 -19.57 -9.11
C PRO A 307 6.12 -20.01 -10.50
N THR A 308 5.14 -20.92 -10.54
CA THR A 308 4.43 -21.22 -11.79
C THR A 308 3.66 -19.98 -12.25
N PRO A 309 3.75 -19.58 -13.53
CA PRO A 309 3.02 -18.43 -14.05
C PRO A 309 1.50 -18.56 -13.83
N ASN A 310 0.88 -17.53 -13.25
CA ASN A 310 -0.55 -17.43 -13.07
C ASN A 310 -1.13 -16.39 -14.04
N LEU A 311 -1.86 -16.85 -15.06
CA LEU A 311 -2.42 -15.98 -16.11
C LEU A 311 -3.58 -15.10 -15.61
N GLN A 312 -4.33 -15.55 -14.61
CA GLN A 312 -5.46 -14.78 -14.05
C GLN A 312 -4.96 -13.71 -13.08
N GLN A 313 -3.88 -13.99 -12.36
CA GLN A 313 -3.30 -13.10 -11.36
C GLN A 313 -1.77 -13.00 -11.53
N PRO A 314 -1.29 -12.31 -12.59
CA PRO A 314 0.13 -12.28 -12.94
C PRO A 314 1.03 -11.70 -11.84
N LYS A 315 0.51 -10.80 -10.99
CA LYS A 315 1.24 -10.22 -9.85
C LYS A 315 1.76 -11.30 -8.89
N LEU A 316 0.95 -12.32 -8.60
CA LEU A 316 1.32 -13.40 -7.68
C LEU A 316 2.54 -14.19 -8.17
N SER A 317 2.70 -14.31 -9.48
CA SER A 317 3.79 -15.06 -10.11
C SER A 317 4.91 -14.21 -10.71
N PHE A 318 4.83 -12.87 -10.65
CA PHE A 318 5.83 -12.00 -11.29
C PHE A 318 7.25 -12.24 -10.73
N PRO A 319 8.32 -12.34 -11.54
CA PRO A 319 8.37 -12.08 -12.99
C PRO A 319 8.20 -13.33 -13.86
N ALA A 320 7.69 -14.44 -13.32
CA ALA A 320 7.47 -15.65 -14.11
C ALA A 320 6.41 -15.43 -15.18
N VAL A 321 6.77 -15.73 -16.43
CA VAL A 321 5.90 -15.59 -17.61
C VAL A 321 5.64 -16.96 -18.23
N SER A 322 4.42 -17.17 -18.72
CA SER A 322 4.08 -18.39 -19.44
C SER A 322 4.82 -18.44 -20.77
N LYS A 323 5.37 -19.62 -21.11
CA LYS A 323 5.94 -19.86 -22.43
C LYS A 323 4.85 -20.04 -23.49
N ASN A 324 3.70 -20.57 -23.10
CA ASN A 324 2.59 -20.98 -23.96
C ASN A 324 1.56 -19.85 -24.16
N THR A 325 2.05 -18.63 -24.37
CA THR A 325 1.21 -17.46 -24.66
C THR A 325 1.87 -16.59 -25.72
N THR A 326 1.03 -15.92 -26.51
CA THR A 326 1.45 -14.85 -27.41
C THR A 326 1.99 -13.69 -26.59
N LYS A 327 3.17 -13.19 -26.96
CA LYS A 327 3.85 -12.10 -26.26
C LYS A 327 3.76 -10.84 -27.12
N TRP A 328 3.39 -9.74 -26.49
CA TRP A 328 3.31 -8.43 -27.12
C TRP A 328 4.33 -7.52 -26.45
N ILE A 329 4.99 -6.68 -27.23
CA ILE A 329 5.85 -5.61 -26.72
C ILE A 329 5.03 -4.34 -26.78
N VAL A 330 4.87 -3.67 -25.64
CA VAL A 330 4.27 -2.34 -25.58
C VAL A 330 5.44 -1.34 -25.56
N PRO A 331 5.77 -0.70 -26.70
CA PRO A 331 6.83 0.28 -26.73
C PRO A 331 6.44 1.50 -25.89
N ILE A 332 7.43 2.10 -25.25
CA ILE A 332 7.26 3.30 -24.43
C ILE A 332 7.97 4.44 -25.15
N TYR A 333 7.26 5.54 -25.36
CA TYR A 333 7.86 6.71 -26.00
C TYR A 333 9.00 7.26 -25.13
N PRO A 334 10.12 7.71 -25.73
CA PRO A 334 11.29 8.17 -24.99
C PRO A 334 10.98 9.24 -23.93
N GLU A 335 10.02 10.13 -24.20
CA GLU A 335 9.56 11.17 -23.28
C GLU A 335 9.00 10.64 -21.95
N TYR A 336 8.46 9.42 -21.93
CA TYR A 336 7.92 8.78 -20.71
C TYR A 336 8.91 7.83 -20.03
N HIS A 337 10.07 7.56 -20.65
CA HIS A 337 10.98 6.51 -20.19
C HIS A 337 11.46 6.75 -18.75
N THR A 338 12.05 7.91 -18.48
CA THR A 338 12.63 8.24 -17.17
C THR A 338 11.59 8.31 -16.05
N GLU A 339 10.32 8.53 -16.38
CA GLU A 339 9.25 8.57 -15.37
C GLU A 339 8.78 7.16 -15.00
N LEU A 340 8.66 6.29 -16.00
CA LEU A 340 8.19 4.92 -15.83
C LEU A 340 9.29 3.96 -15.33
N PHE A 341 10.57 4.26 -15.59
CA PHE A 341 11.73 3.43 -15.23
C PHE A 341 12.77 4.28 -14.51
#